data_AF-N1UQ85-F1
#
_entry.id   AF-N1UQ85-F1
#
_cell.length_a   1.000
_cell.length_b   1.000
_cell.length_c   1.000
_cell.angle_alpha   90.00
_cell.angle_beta   90.00
_cell.angle_gamma   90.00
#
_symmetry.space_group_name_H-M   'P 1'
#
loop_
_entity.id
_entity.type
_entity.pdbx_description
1 polymer ?
#
loop_
_entity_poly.entity_id
_entity_poly.type
_entity_poly.pdbx_seq_one_letter_code
_entity_poly.pdbx_strand_id
1 'polypeptide(L)'
;MSKTQIEVVGQSGDRNIYIQFFKGAEPVKGQLWKLQYPGNKIVDEWSEDMVRSKDGELQLKSSFRTEKFFKSCVMGVTDPVDSLEEELVEQYGATPTKTLKRDDIHPRLYGLWGKLIPRFLDGSIWDDLPESDETANGSGDKGGDRKEDQEE
;
A
#
# COMPACT_ATOMS: atom_id res chain seq x y z
N MET A 1 -18.09 8.63 -19.21
CA MET A 1 -16.63 8.37 -19.20
C MET A 1 -16.32 7.60 -17.94
N SER A 2 -15.77 6.39 -18.05
CA SER A 2 -15.41 5.59 -16.87
C SER A 2 -14.26 6.26 -16.10
N LYS A 3 -14.45 6.44 -14.79
CA LYS A 3 -13.47 7.04 -13.88
C LYS A 3 -12.35 6.03 -13.61
N THR A 4 -11.12 6.50 -13.53
CA THR A 4 -10.00 5.66 -13.09
C THR A 4 -9.95 5.62 -11.57
N GLN A 5 -9.75 4.43 -10.99
CA GLN A 5 -9.61 4.19 -9.56
C GLN A 5 -8.42 3.28 -9.27
N ILE A 6 -8.00 3.24 -8.00
CA ILE A 6 -6.96 2.34 -7.50
C ILE A 6 -7.66 1.31 -6.63
N GLU A 7 -7.31 0.04 -6.80
CA GLU A 7 -7.79 -1.07 -5.99
C GLU A 7 -6.61 -1.87 -5.47
N VAL A 8 -6.72 -2.38 -4.24
CA VAL A 8 -5.78 -3.34 -3.68
C VAL A 8 -6.15 -4.71 -4.22
N VAL A 9 -5.22 -5.35 -4.92
CA VAL A 9 -5.44 -6.62 -5.61
C VAL A 9 -4.73 -7.80 -4.95
N GLY A 10 -3.89 -7.54 -3.95
CA GLY A 10 -3.23 -8.58 -3.19
C GLY A 10 -2.42 -8.06 -2.02
N GLN A 11 -1.98 -8.97 -1.16
CA GLN A 11 -1.14 -8.68 0.00
C GLN A 11 -0.13 -9.80 0.22
N SER A 12 1.09 -9.42 0.63
CA SER A 12 2.11 -10.36 1.05
C SER A 12 2.69 -9.92 2.40
N GLY A 13 2.30 -10.64 3.45
CA GLY A 13 2.64 -10.32 4.84
C GLY A 13 1.99 -9.03 5.35
N ASP A 14 2.51 -8.48 6.45
CA ASP A 14 1.99 -7.26 7.08
C ASP A 14 2.41 -5.96 6.38
N ARG A 15 3.39 -6.02 5.47
CA ARG A 15 4.05 -4.82 4.93
C ARG A 15 3.90 -4.61 3.43
N ASN A 16 3.54 -5.63 2.66
CA ASN A 16 3.47 -5.50 1.22
C ASN A 16 2.02 -5.62 0.76
N ILE A 17 1.58 -4.64 -0.02
CA ILE A 17 0.31 -4.70 -0.74
C ILE A 17 0.57 -4.49 -2.23
N TYR A 18 -0.32 -5.04 -3.05
CA TYR A 18 -0.28 -4.88 -4.50
C TYR A 18 -1.48 -4.06 -4.92
N ILE A 19 -1.23 -3.01 -5.70
CA ILE A 19 -2.28 -2.12 -6.22
C ILE A 19 -2.37 -2.25 -7.74
N GLN A 20 -3.56 -2.04 -8.26
CA GLN A 20 -3.80 -1.92 -9.69
C GLN A 20 -4.76 -0.76 -9.96
N PHE A 21 -4.55 -0.09 -11.09
CA PHE A 21 -5.42 0.96 -11.59
C PHE A 21 -6.46 0.36 -12.51
N PHE A 22 -7.72 0.73 -12.31
CA PHE A 22 -8.85 0.28 -13.15
C PHE A 22 -9.55 1.48 -13.78
N LYS A 23 -10.02 1.31 -15.01
CA LYS A 23 -10.89 2.27 -15.71
C LYS A 23 -12.25 1.60 -15.96
N GLY A 24 -13.15 1.71 -14.99
CA GLY A 24 -14.32 0.83 -14.95
C GLY A 24 -13.89 -0.58 -14.52
N ALA A 25 -14.27 -1.61 -15.27
CA ALA A 25 -13.86 -2.99 -15.00
C ALA A 25 -12.52 -3.40 -15.65
N GLU A 26 -11.94 -2.52 -16.49
CA GLU A 26 -10.72 -2.85 -17.24
C GLU A 26 -9.46 -2.39 -16.48
N PRO A 27 -8.49 -3.29 -16.24
CA PRO A 27 -7.20 -2.90 -15.66
C PRO A 27 -6.39 -2.04 -16.64
N VAL A 28 -5.73 -1.01 -16.10
CA VAL A 28 -4.81 -0.16 -16.85
C VAL A 28 -3.49 -0.90 -16.97
N LYS A 29 -3.10 -1.22 -18.22
CA LYS A 29 -1.87 -1.97 -18.50
C LYS A 29 -0.63 -1.28 -17.91
N GLY A 30 0.25 -2.08 -17.31
CA GLY A 30 1.52 -1.61 -16.76
C GLY A 30 1.39 -0.77 -15.49
N GLN A 31 0.27 -0.89 -14.76
CA GLN A 31 0.02 -0.15 -13.50
C GLN A 31 -0.13 -1.08 -12.27
N LEU A 32 0.40 -2.30 -12.33
CA LEU A 32 0.47 -3.24 -11.21
C LEU A 32 1.66 -2.91 -10.30
N TRP A 33 1.45 -2.24 -9.18
CA TRP A 33 2.54 -1.80 -8.31
C TRP A 33 2.55 -2.53 -6.97
N LYS A 34 3.73 -2.94 -6.53
CA LYS A 34 3.98 -3.40 -5.17
C LYS A 34 4.29 -2.20 -4.28
N LEU A 35 3.58 -2.06 -3.18
CA LEU A 35 3.83 -1.07 -2.15
C LEU A 35 4.37 -1.75 -0.90
N GLN A 36 5.58 -1.37 -0.49
CA GLN A 36 6.22 -1.86 0.73
C GLN A 36 6.20 -0.78 1.82
N TYR A 37 5.62 -1.11 2.96
CA TYR A 37 5.51 -0.19 4.08
C TYR A 37 6.88 0.02 4.72
N PRO A 38 7.38 1.27 4.82
CA PRO A 38 8.73 1.55 5.29
C PRO A 38 8.85 1.42 6.82
N GLY A 39 7.74 1.31 7.54
CA GLY A 39 7.69 1.25 8.99
C GLY A 39 7.46 2.61 9.65
N ASN A 40 6.78 2.61 10.80
CA ASN A 40 6.29 3.82 11.47
C ASN A 40 7.39 4.86 11.72
N LYS A 41 8.56 4.42 12.17
CA LYS A 41 9.69 5.32 12.44
C LYS A 41 10.09 6.15 11.22
N ILE A 42 10.15 5.52 10.04
CA ILE A 42 10.52 6.23 8.80
C ILE A 42 9.41 7.21 8.40
N VAL A 43 8.14 6.83 8.60
CA VAL A 43 6.99 7.69 8.31
C VAL A 43 6.96 8.93 9.23
N ASP A 44 7.30 8.75 10.51
CA ASP A 44 7.44 9.84 11.48
C ASP A 44 8.56 10.80 11.06
N GLU A 45 9.74 10.27 10.73
CA GLU A 45 10.89 11.06 10.25
C GLU A 45 10.53 11.86 8.99
N TRP A 46 9.81 11.27 8.04
CA TRP A 46 9.35 11.99 6.85
C TRP A 46 8.36 13.11 7.18
N SER A 47 7.51 12.90 8.17
CA SER A 47 6.53 13.89 8.62
C SER A 47 7.21 15.06 9.33
N GLU A 48 8.26 14.81 10.10
CA GLU A 48 9.11 15.84 10.71
C GLU A 48 9.89 16.63 9.64
N ASP A 49 10.51 15.95 8.67
CA ASP A 49 11.27 16.60 7.59
C ASP A 49 10.41 17.49 6.67
N MET A 50 9.11 17.20 6.60
CA MET A 50 8.13 18.02 5.87
C MET A 50 7.86 19.37 6.53
N VAL A 51 8.11 19.50 7.83
CA VAL A 51 7.81 20.68 8.64
C VAL A 51 9.13 21.33 9.03
N ARG A 52 9.71 22.13 8.12
CA ARG A 52 10.86 22.99 8.46
C ARG A 52 10.38 24.41 8.65
N SER A 53 10.58 24.94 9.86
CA SER A 53 10.50 26.37 10.11
C SER A 53 11.69 27.05 9.44
N LYS A 54 11.41 27.90 8.45
CA LYS A 54 12.41 28.79 7.87
C LYS A 54 11.90 30.21 8.05
N ASP A 55 12.69 31.05 8.73
CA ASP A 55 12.34 32.46 9.00
C ASP A 55 11.00 32.67 9.73
N GLY A 56 10.62 31.77 10.64
CA GLY A 56 9.37 31.85 11.39
C GLY A 56 8.12 31.41 10.62
N GLU A 57 8.23 31.08 9.33
CA GLU A 57 7.17 30.48 8.53
C GLU A 57 7.32 28.95 8.45
N LEU A 58 6.23 28.23 8.72
CA LEU A 58 6.15 26.79 8.52
C LEU A 58 5.99 26.50 7.01
N GLN A 59 7.02 25.94 6.38
CA GLN A 59 6.93 25.51 4.98
C GLN A 59 6.61 24.01 4.91
N LEU A 60 5.46 23.67 4.33
CA LEU A 60 5.04 22.28 4.15
C LEU A 60 5.57 21.74 2.81
N LYS A 61 6.56 20.84 2.85
CA LYS A 61 7.11 20.22 1.64
C LYS A 61 6.39 18.92 1.26
N SER A 62 5.11 19.01 0.91
CA SER A 62 4.32 17.84 0.46
C SER A 62 4.97 17.08 -0.71
N SER A 63 5.63 17.79 -1.63
CA SER A 63 6.36 17.18 -2.75
C SER A 63 7.53 16.28 -2.31
N PHE A 64 8.16 16.55 -1.17
CA PHE A 64 9.27 15.75 -0.65
C PHE A 64 8.80 14.38 -0.15
N ARG A 65 7.68 14.35 0.58
CA ARG A 65 7.08 13.09 1.05
C ARG A 65 6.59 12.23 -0.12
N THR A 66 6.01 12.83 -1.14
CA THR A 66 5.63 12.12 -2.38
C THR A 66 6.84 11.52 -3.08
N GLU A 67 7.95 12.25 -3.21
CA GLU A 67 9.18 11.74 -3.82
C GLU A 67 9.78 10.59 -3.01
N LYS A 68 9.86 10.73 -1.67
CA LYS A 68 10.35 9.69 -0.75
C LYS A 68 9.51 8.43 -0.83
N PHE A 69 8.19 8.57 -0.91
CA PHE A 69 7.26 7.46 -1.09
C PHE A 69 7.55 6.69 -2.39
N PHE A 70 7.60 7.37 -3.54
CA PHE A 70 7.89 6.70 -4.81
C PHE A 70 9.25 6.00 -4.83
N LYS A 71 10.25 6.60 -4.17
CA LYS A 71 11.60 6.05 -4.09
C LYS A 71 11.71 4.84 -3.15
N SER A 72 10.98 4.84 -2.03
CA SER A 72 11.23 3.90 -0.93
C SER A 72 10.12 2.88 -0.73
N CYS A 73 8.92 3.15 -1.23
CA CYS A 73 7.74 2.31 -1.03
C CYS A 73 7.23 1.67 -2.32
N VAL A 74 7.45 2.30 -3.49
CA VAL A 74 6.86 1.83 -4.74
C VAL A 74 7.86 0.99 -5.53
N MET A 75 7.50 -0.26 -5.78
CA MET A 75 8.27 -1.22 -6.54
C MET A 75 7.43 -1.77 -7.69
N GLY A 76 8.05 -1.89 -8.86
CA GLY A 76 7.42 -2.56 -10.00
C GLY A 76 7.50 -4.08 -9.87
N VAL A 77 6.40 -4.76 -10.16
CA VAL A 77 6.36 -6.21 -10.37
C VAL A 77 6.79 -6.50 -11.81
N THR A 78 8.09 -6.63 -12.06
CA THR A 78 8.65 -6.86 -13.41
C THR A 78 9.03 -8.31 -13.67
N ASP A 79 9.45 -9.00 -12.62
CA ASP A 79 9.92 -10.38 -12.61
C ASP A 79 9.36 -10.99 -11.33
N PRO A 80 8.27 -11.78 -11.41
CA PRO A 80 7.55 -12.24 -10.23
C PRO A 80 8.43 -13.16 -9.39
N VAL A 81 8.48 -12.92 -8.08
CA VAL A 81 9.37 -13.66 -7.17
C VAL A 81 8.65 -14.70 -6.30
N ASP A 82 7.33 -14.68 -6.30
CA ASP A 82 6.46 -15.59 -5.56
C ASP A 82 5.18 -15.90 -6.36
N SER A 83 4.44 -16.93 -5.95
CA SER A 83 3.23 -17.38 -6.65
C SER A 83 2.15 -16.29 -6.73
N LEU A 84 2.05 -15.42 -5.71
CA LEU A 84 1.10 -14.31 -5.74
C LEU A 84 1.49 -13.29 -6.83
N GLU A 85 2.76 -12.92 -6.93
CA GLU A 85 3.23 -12.03 -7.99
C GLU A 85 3.04 -12.67 -9.38
N GLU A 86 3.23 -13.99 -9.52
CA GLU A 86 2.96 -14.72 -10.76
C GLU A 86 1.48 -14.60 -11.17
N GLU A 87 0.56 -14.88 -10.24
CA GLU A 87 -0.89 -14.78 -10.46
C GLU A 87 -1.31 -13.34 -10.83
N LEU A 88 -0.81 -12.36 -10.10
CA LEU A 88 -1.10 -10.95 -10.37
C LEU A 88 -0.56 -10.48 -11.73
N VAL A 89 0.64 -10.95 -12.11
CA VAL A 89 1.23 -10.64 -13.43
C VAL A 89 0.45 -11.33 -14.55
N GLU A 90 -0.01 -12.57 -14.36
CA GLU A 90 -0.86 -13.27 -15.34
C GLU A 90 -2.19 -12.53 -15.54
N GLN A 91 -2.81 -12.06 -14.45
CA GLN A 91 -4.11 -11.39 -14.48
C GLN A 91 -4.04 -9.94 -14.99
N TYR A 92 -3.01 -9.19 -14.60
CA TYR A 92 -2.96 -7.73 -14.78
C TYR A 92 -1.81 -7.23 -15.66
N GLY A 93 -0.83 -8.09 -15.93
CA GLY A 93 0.39 -7.78 -16.67
C GLY A 93 1.48 -7.16 -15.80
N ALA A 94 2.74 -7.48 -16.15
CA ALA A 94 3.91 -6.94 -15.48
C ALA A 94 4.05 -5.43 -15.68
N THR A 95 4.71 -4.78 -14.73
CA THR A 95 5.11 -3.37 -14.88
C THR A 95 6.24 -3.20 -15.87
N PRO A 96 6.32 -2.03 -16.53
CA PRO A 96 7.39 -1.74 -17.47
C PRO A 96 8.73 -1.41 -16.79
N THR A 97 8.74 -1.14 -15.47
CA THR A 97 9.93 -0.69 -14.75
C THR A 97 9.88 -1.11 -13.28
N LYS A 98 11.05 -1.36 -12.69
CA LYS A 98 11.21 -1.71 -11.27
C LYS A 98 10.97 -0.52 -10.34
N THR A 99 11.14 0.70 -10.83
CA THR A 99 11.01 1.93 -10.02
C THR A 99 10.15 2.94 -10.74
N LEU A 100 9.27 3.61 -10.01
CA LEU A 100 8.43 4.69 -10.52
C LEU A 100 9.00 6.04 -10.07
N LYS A 101 9.22 6.97 -11.01
CA LYS A 101 9.53 8.37 -10.67
C LYS A 101 8.30 9.23 -10.86
N ARG A 102 8.22 10.32 -10.09
CA ARG A 102 7.10 11.28 -10.16
C ARG A 102 6.82 11.77 -11.58
N ASP A 103 7.88 12.10 -12.31
CA ASP A 103 7.77 12.72 -13.64
C ASP A 103 7.34 11.72 -14.73
N ASP A 104 7.41 10.42 -14.45
CA ASP A 104 6.94 9.35 -15.35
C ASP A 104 5.41 9.11 -15.20
N ILE A 105 4.77 9.73 -14.20
CA ILE A 105 3.36 9.51 -13.88
C ILE A 105 2.49 10.45 -14.69
N HIS A 106 1.57 9.87 -15.47
CA HIS A 106 0.57 10.66 -16.18
C HIS A 106 -0.25 11.53 -15.19
N PRO A 107 -0.51 12.83 -15.46
CA PRO A 107 -1.17 13.73 -14.51
C PRO A 107 -2.50 13.23 -13.95
N ARG A 108 -3.27 12.49 -14.75
CA ARG A 108 -4.54 11.86 -14.30
C ARG A 108 -4.36 10.79 -13.24
N LEU A 109 -3.24 10.06 -13.27
CA LEU A 109 -2.90 9.04 -12.26
C LEU A 109 -2.25 9.68 -11.04
N TYR A 110 -1.51 10.78 -11.24
CA TYR A 110 -0.86 11.50 -10.13
C TYR A 110 -1.87 11.94 -9.06
N GLY A 111 -3.06 12.40 -9.46
CA GLY A 111 -4.12 12.74 -8.50
C GLY A 111 -4.67 11.56 -7.71
N LEU A 112 -4.61 10.34 -8.25
CA LEU A 112 -5.00 9.12 -7.54
C LEU A 112 -3.90 8.69 -6.56
N TRP A 113 -2.63 8.73 -6.99
CA TRP A 113 -1.49 8.54 -6.10
C TRP A 113 -1.49 9.51 -4.93
N GLY A 114 -1.83 10.78 -5.15
CA GLY A 114 -1.92 11.78 -4.09
C GLY A 114 -2.97 11.45 -3.00
N LYS A 115 -4.00 10.66 -3.33
CA LYS A 115 -4.99 10.15 -2.37
C LYS A 115 -4.54 8.85 -1.71
N LEU A 116 -3.80 8.02 -2.44
CA LEU A 116 -3.29 6.75 -1.96
C LEU A 116 -2.20 6.92 -0.90
N ILE A 117 -1.24 7.82 -1.14
CA ILE A 117 -0.08 8.03 -0.29
C ILE A 117 -0.45 8.28 1.19
N PRO A 118 -1.36 9.22 1.54
CA PRO A 118 -1.71 9.43 2.93
C PRO A 118 -2.34 8.16 3.55
N ARG A 119 -3.25 7.49 2.84
CA ARG A 119 -3.89 6.25 3.31
C ARG A 119 -2.89 5.11 3.53
N PHE A 120 -1.89 5.01 2.67
CA PHE A 120 -0.82 4.04 2.81
C PHE A 120 0.11 4.35 3.98
N LEU A 121 0.35 5.62 4.27
CA LEU A 121 1.23 6.00 5.35
C LEU A 121 0.52 6.04 6.71
N ASP A 122 -0.80 6.20 6.74
CA ASP A 122 -1.61 6.19 7.97
C ASP A 122 -2.17 4.81 8.35
N GLY A 123 -2.10 3.82 7.44
CA GLY A 123 -2.59 2.47 7.69
C GLY A 123 -4.02 2.19 7.19
N SER A 124 -4.77 3.19 6.74
CA SER A 124 -6.17 3.03 6.31
C SER A 124 -6.36 2.35 4.95
N ILE A 125 -5.28 2.09 4.21
CA ILE A 125 -5.35 1.29 2.99
C ILE A 125 -5.46 -0.22 3.27
N TRP A 126 -5.07 -0.68 4.46
CA TRP A 126 -5.21 -2.08 4.85
C TRP A 126 -6.69 -2.45 5.13
N ASP A 127 -7.56 -1.46 5.39
CA ASP A 127 -9.00 -1.70 5.47
C ASP A 127 -9.63 -2.05 4.11
N ASP A 128 -8.96 -1.74 2.99
CA ASP A 128 -9.43 -2.04 1.63
C ASP A 128 -8.92 -3.41 1.11
N LEU A 129 -8.32 -4.23 1.99
CA LEU A 129 -7.80 -5.52 1.58
C LEU A 129 -8.95 -6.44 1.15
N PRO A 130 -8.82 -7.13 0.00
CA PRO A 130 -9.77 -8.17 -0.34
C PRO A 130 -9.72 -9.21 0.79
N GLU A 131 -10.91 -9.63 1.27
CA GLU A 131 -11.00 -10.71 2.25
C GLU A 131 -10.26 -11.92 1.69
N SER A 132 -9.07 -12.18 2.24
CA SER A 132 -8.29 -13.35 1.87
C SER A 132 -8.97 -14.52 2.56
N ASP A 133 -9.78 -15.26 1.81
CA ASP A 133 -10.23 -16.58 2.23
C ASP A 133 -8.97 -17.45 2.42
N GLU A 134 -8.86 -18.03 3.62
CA GLU A 134 -7.81 -18.95 4.11
C GLU A 134 -6.55 -18.36 4.78
N THR A 135 -6.63 -18.12 6.10
CA THR A 135 -6.25 -19.17 7.07
C THR A 135 -6.74 -18.83 8.48
N ALA A 136 -7.70 -19.62 8.95
CA ALA A 136 -7.84 -19.89 10.37
C ALA A 136 -6.53 -20.50 10.88
N ASN A 137 -5.69 -19.72 11.55
CA ASN A 137 -4.81 -20.27 12.59
C ASN A 137 -4.23 -19.21 13.53
N GLY A 138 -4.58 -19.34 14.81
CA GLY A 138 -3.61 -19.15 15.89
C GLY A 138 -3.51 -17.77 16.52
N SER A 139 -4.54 -17.36 17.27
CA SER A 139 -4.35 -16.58 18.51
C SER A 139 -5.60 -16.68 19.39
N GLY A 140 -5.91 -17.90 19.81
CA GLY A 140 -6.72 -18.14 20.99
C GLY A 140 -5.80 -18.55 22.13
N ASP A 141 -5.27 -17.59 22.89
CA ASP A 141 -4.69 -17.87 24.20
C ASP A 141 -5.04 -16.76 25.20
N LYS A 142 -5.76 -17.21 26.24
CA LYS A 142 -5.93 -16.63 27.58
C LYS A 142 -6.87 -15.44 27.76
N GLY A 143 -8.16 -15.77 27.85
CA GLY A 143 -9.05 -15.19 28.86
C GLY A 143 -9.63 -16.32 29.70
N GLY A 144 -9.08 -16.55 30.90
CA GLY A 144 -9.56 -17.58 31.80
C GLY A 144 -10.97 -17.29 32.28
N ASP A 145 -11.87 -18.26 32.12
CA ASP A 145 -13.18 -18.23 32.74
C ASP A 145 -13.36 -19.45 33.64
N ARG A 146 -13.74 -19.14 34.88
CA ARG A 146 -14.12 -20.05 35.95
C ARG A 146 -15.15 -21.07 35.49
N LYS A 147 -15.01 -22.30 35.95
CA LYS A 147 -16.17 -23.12 36.33
C LYS A 147 -15.94 -23.82 37.66
N GLU A 148 -16.75 -23.40 38.63
CA GLU A 148 -17.30 -24.24 39.69
C GLU A 148 -18.06 -25.43 39.07
N ASP A 149 -17.93 -26.59 39.71
CA ASP A 149 -18.98 -27.60 40.02
C ASP A 149 -18.21 -28.75 40.76
N GLN A 150 -18.53 -29.16 42.00
CA GLN A 150 -19.60 -30.11 42.40
C GLN A 150 -19.65 -31.32 41.44
N GLU A 151 -19.42 -32.59 41.80
CA GLU A 151 -19.78 -33.43 42.96
C GLU A 151 -18.78 -34.60 43.09
N GLU A 152 -18.42 -35.00 44.32
CA GLU A 152 -18.71 -36.32 44.95
C GLU A 152 -18.19 -36.31 46.41
#